data_AF-V2XZF3-F1
#
_entry.id   AF-V2XZF3-F1
#
_cell.length_a   1.000
_cell.length_b   1.000
_cell.length_c   1.000
_cell.angle_alpha   90.00
_cell.angle_beta   90.00
_cell.angle_gamma   90.00
#
_symmetry.space_group_name_H-M   'P 1'
#
loop_
_entity.id
_entity.type
_entity.pdbx_description
1 polymer ?
#
loop_
_entity_poly.entity_id
_entity_poly.type
_entity_poly.pdbx_seq_one_letter_code
_entity_poly.pdbx_strand_id
1 'polypeptide(L)'
;MSRLKIAVLFGGCSPEYGVSLQSAAAVLRHMAQSRYEPVMVGISQAGDWFHYTGPVDSIESDTWHNAETCVPAVMRPDRSVIASDKM
;
A
#
# COMPACT_ATOMS: atom_id res chain seq x y z
N MET A 1 -22.40 -1.03 9.13
CA MET A 1 -21.96 -1.30 7.75
C MET A 1 -20.48 -1.64 7.77
N SER A 2 -20.03 -2.58 6.93
CA SER A 2 -18.60 -2.87 6.78
C SER A 2 -17.91 -1.74 5.99
N ARG A 3 -16.72 -1.33 6.43
CA ARG A 3 -15.88 -0.38 5.69
C ARG A 3 -15.41 -1.00 4.37
N LEU A 4 -15.31 -0.19 3.32
CA LEU A 4 -14.77 -0.64 2.03
C LEU A 4 -13.23 -0.68 2.13
N LYS A 5 -12.64 -1.79 1.70
CA LYS A 5 -11.17 -1.92 1.61
C LYS A 5 -10.68 -1.26 0.34
N ILE A 6 -9.78 -0.28 0.47
CA ILE A 6 -9.25 0.51 -0.64
C ILE A 6 -7.74 0.29 -0.70
N ALA A 7 -7.27 -0.33 -1.77
CA ALA A 7 -5.83 -0.44 -2.01
C ALA A 7 -5.26 0.93 -2.42
N VAL A 8 -4.24 1.40 -1.71
CA VAL A 8 -3.49 2.61 -2.04
C VAL A 8 -2.11 2.19 -2.48
N LEU A 9 -1.84 2.35 -3.78
CA LEU A 9 -0.55 2.05 -4.40
C LEU A 9 0.35 3.29 -4.36
N PHE A 10 1.60 3.11 -3.97
CA PHE A 10 2.56 4.22 -3.88
C PHE A 10 4.00 3.78 -4.14
N GLY A 11 4.89 4.75 -4.33
CA GLY A 11 6.27 4.52 -4.76
C GLY A 11 6.36 4.24 -6.26
N GLY A 12 7.11 3.21 -6.64
CA GLY A 12 7.31 2.77 -8.03
C GLY A 12 8.74 2.95 -8.56
N CYS A 13 9.07 2.21 -9.62
CA CYS A 13 10.32 2.37 -10.37
C CYS A 13 10.21 3.52 -11.39
N SER A 14 10.06 4.76 -10.92
CA SER A 14 10.06 5.95 -11.78
C SER A 14 10.67 7.18 -11.09
N PRO A 15 11.07 8.22 -11.86
CA PRO A 15 11.57 9.48 -11.31
C PRO A 15 10.58 10.19 -10.36
N GLU A 16 9.29 9.92 -10.52
CA GLU A 16 8.20 10.47 -9.69
C GLU A 16 8.00 9.71 -8.36
N TYR A 17 8.88 8.77 -8.00
CA TYR A 17 8.81 7.99 -6.76
C TYR A 17 8.50 8.86 -5.52
N GLY A 18 9.30 9.91 -5.27
CA GLY A 18 9.10 10.78 -4.13
C GLY A 18 7.75 11.51 -4.16
N VAL A 19 7.30 11.96 -5.34
CA VAL A 19 5.99 12.59 -5.53
C VAL A 19 4.85 11.60 -5.25
N SER A 20 5.01 10.35 -5.64
CA SER A 20 4.09 9.25 -5.34
C SER A 20 3.96 9.03 -3.83
N LEU A 21 5.07 9.04 -3.08
CA LEU A 21 5.06 8.93 -1.61
C LEU A 21 4.27 10.08 -0.95
N GLN A 22 4.55 11.31 -1.35
CA GLN A 22 3.87 12.51 -0.83
C GLN A 22 2.36 12.47 -1.12
N SER A 23 1.99 12.07 -2.35
CA SER A 23 0.60 11.96 -2.77
C SER A 23 -0.16 10.91 -1.96
N ALA A 24 0.46 9.75 -1.75
CA ALA A 24 -0.14 8.67 -0.97
C ALA A 24 -0.32 9.06 0.51
N ALA A 25 0.67 9.72 1.12
CA ALA A 25 0.55 10.21 2.49
C ALA A 25 -0.61 11.21 2.63
N ALA A 26 -0.75 12.15 1.69
CA ALA A 26 -1.86 13.10 1.68
C ALA A 26 -3.22 12.40 1.57
N VAL A 27 -3.36 11.42 0.67
CA VAL A 27 -4.60 10.62 0.53
C VAL A 27 -4.91 9.85 1.81
N LEU A 28 -3.94 9.16 2.39
CA LEU A 28 -4.12 8.32 3.58
C LEU A 28 -4.53 9.15 4.81
N ARG A 29 -3.94 10.34 5.00
CA ARG A 29 -4.29 11.25 6.12
C ARG A 29 -5.72 11.79 6.03
N HIS A 30 -6.24 12.01 4.82
CA HIS A 30 -7.56 12.60 4.61
C HIS A 30 -8.65 11.58 4.27
N MET A 31 -8.30 10.29 4.20
CA MET A 31 -9.28 9.23 3.93
C MET A 31 -10.27 9.10 5.10
N ALA A 32 -11.57 9.13 4.79
CA ALA A 32 -12.62 8.99 5.79
C ALA A 32 -12.64 7.57 6.38
N GLN A 33 -11.96 7.37 7.51
CA GLN A 33 -11.84 6.08 8.19
C GLN A 33 -13.18 5.50 8.67
N SER A 34 -14.22 6.32 8.77
CA SER A 34 -15.60 5.83 9.04
C SER A 34 -16.17 5.00 7.88
N ARG A 35 -15.65 5.18 6.65
CA ARG A 35 -16.14 4.55 5.43
C ARG A 35 -15.13 3.58 4.80
N TYR A 36 -13.84 3.84 4.97
CA TYR A 36 -12.78 3.16 4.25
C TYR A 36 -11.73 2.54 5.17
N GLU A 37 -11.21 1.40 4.74
CA GLU A 37 -10.05 0.73 5.31
C GLU A 37 -8.92 0.72 4.26
N PRO A 38 -7.88 1.54 4.43
CA PRO A 38 -6.77 1.55 3.48
C PRO A 38 -5.97 0.25 3.59
N VAL A 39 -5.64 -0.33 2.43
CA VAL A 39 -4.64 -1.39 2.28
C VAL A 39 -3.46 -0.76 1.56
N MET A 40 -2.38 -0.50 2.29
CA MET A 40 -1.22 0.23 1.77
C MET A 40 -0.29 -0.74 1.04
N VAL A 41 -0.05 -0.48 -0.25
CA VAL A 41 0.82 -1.31 -1.10
C VAL A 41 1.92 -0.44 -1.68
N GLY A 42 3.13 -0.61 -1.16
CA GLY A 42 4.31 0.13 -1.59
C GLY A 42 5.10 -0.63 -2.65
N ILE A 43 5.59 0.09 -3.65
CA ILE A 43 6.50 -0.43 -4.67
C ILE A 43 7.85 0.26 -4.48
N SER A 44 8.92 -0.50 -4.23
CA SER A 44 10.27 0.06 -4.06
C SER A 44 10.77 0.70 -5.36
N GLN A 45 11.83 1.51 -5.29
CA GLN A 45 12.49 2.03 -6.50
C GLN A 45 13.09 0.91 -7.37
N ALA A 46 13.37 -0.26 -6.79
CA ALA A 46 13.81 -1.46 -7.53
C ALA A 46 12.64 -2.24 -8.15
N GLY A 47 11.39 -1.87 -7.84
CA GLY A 47 10.19 -2.52 -8.37
C GLY A 47 9.65 -3.66 -7.51
N ASP A 48 10.16 -3.85 -6.29
CA ASP A 48 9.65 -4.85 -5.34
C ASP A 48 8.34 -4.37 -4.71
N TRP A 49 7.38 -5.29 -4.54
CA TRP A 49 6.05 -4.98 -4.05
C TRP A 49 5.88 -5.44 -2.61
N PHE A 50 5.29 -4.59 -1.77
CA PHE A 50 5.06 -4.88 -0.36
C PHE A 50 3.66 -4.47 0.09
N HIS A 51 3.06 -5.30 0.92
CA HIS A 51 1.98 -4.89 1.81
C HIS A 51 2.61 -4.20 3.02
N TYR A 52 2.31 -2.93 3.19
CA TYR A 52 2.86 -2.07 4.22
C TYR A 52 1.85 -1.87 5.35
N THR A 53 2.29 -2.01 6.60
CA THR A 53 1.44 -1.91 7.79
C THR A 53 1.92 -0.90 8.83
N GLY A 54 2.98 -0.14 8.52
CA GLY A 54 3.55 0.88 9.40
C GLY A 54 2.84 2.24 9.33
N PRO A 55 3.40 3.27 9.99
CA PRO A 55 2.82 4.61 10.03
C PRO A 55 2.92 5.34 8.67
N VAL A 56 1.97 6.25 8.40
CA VAL A 56 1.97 7.08 7.18
C VAL A 56 3.19 8.01 7.11
N ASP A 57 3.70 8.46 8.26
CA ASP A 57 4.88 9.33 8.34
C ASP A 57 6.14 8.67 7.74
N SER A 58 6.26 7.34 7.84
CA SER A 58 7.37 6.61 7.21
C SER A 58 7.23 6.52 5.69
N ILE A 59 6.02 6.63 5.13
CA ILE A 59 5.83 6.77 3.69
C ILE A 59 6.34 8.13 3.26
N GLU A 60 5.91 9.20 3.94
CA GLU A 60 6.28 10.58 3.61
C GLU A 60 7.79 10.86 3.75
N SER A 61 8.43 10.23 4.74
CA SER A 61 9.87 10.36 5.00
C SER A 61 10.75 9.35 4.24
N ASP A 62 10.17 8.53 3.38
CA ASP A 62 10.88 7.48 2.62
C ASP A 62 11.65 6.49 3.52
N THR A 63 11.05 6.09 4.64
CA THR A 63 11.59 5.10 5.59
C THR A 63 10.71 3.87 5.75
N TRP A 64 9.64 3.78 4.95
CA TRP A 64 8.62 2.73 5.02
C TRP A 64 9.15 1.34 4.65
N HIS A 65 10.17 1.23 3.79
CA HIS A 65 10.64 -0.04 3.25
C HIS A 65 11.63 -0.74 4.21
N ASN A 66 11.08 -1.45 5.21
CA ASN A 66 11.85 -2.23 6.18
C ASN A 66 11.16 -3.56 6.54
N ALA A 67 11.91 -4.50 7.10
CA ALA A 67 11.44 -5.86 7.38
C ALA A 67 10.36 -5.95 8.49
N GLU A 68 10.22 -4.92 9.34
CA GLU A 68 9.25 -4.93 10.44
C GLU A 68 7.84 -4.60 9.96
N THR A 69 7.73 -3.77 8.93
CA THR A 69 6.46 -3.18 8.49
C THR A 69 6.06 -3.56 7.08
N CYS A 70 6.96 -4.18 6.31
CA CYS A 70 6.71 -4.66 4.95
C CYS A 70 6.71 -6.18 4.85
N VAL A 71 5.66 -6.72 4.24
CA VAL A 71 5.58 -8.12 3.79
C VAL A 71 5.53 -8.13 2.27
N PRO A 72 6.31 -8.98 1.56
CA PRO A 72 6.23 -9.08 0.10
C PRO A 72 4.80 -9.32 -0.38
N ALA A 73 4.41 -8.65 -1.46
CA ALA A 73 3.07 -8.72 -2.03
C ALA A 73 3.14 -8.87 -3.56
N VAL A 74 2.04 -9.37 -4.15
CA VAL A 74 1.85 -9.41 -5.60
C VAL A 74 0.43 -9.00 -5.92
N MET A 75 0.24 -8.25 -7.01
CA MET A 75 -1.08 -8.02 -7.56
C MET A 75 -1.38 -9.10 -8.59
N ARG A 76 -2.45 -9.86 -8.37
CA ARG A 76 -2.98 -10.76 -9.39
C ARG A 76 -3.88 -9.98 -10.33
N PRO A 77 -3.55 -9.87 -11.63
CA PRO A 77 -4.34 -9.10 -12.59
C PRO A 77 -5.61 -9.85 -13.03
N ASP A 78 -5.69 -11.15 -12.77
CA ASP A 78 -6.80 -12.00 -13.18
C ASP A 78 -7.91 -12.02 -12.13
N ARG A 79 -9.17 -11.99 -12.59
CA ARG A 79 -10.37 -12.07 -11.75
C ARG A 79 -10.69 -13.50 -11.30
N SER A 80 -9.92 -14.51 -11.74
CA SER A 80 -10.23 -15.90 -11.43
C SER A 80 -10.02 -16.13 -9.94
N VAL A 81 -11.13 -16.26 -9.21
CA VAL A 81 -11.13 -16.42 -7.75
C VAL A 81 -10.42 -17.71 -7.41
N ILE A 82 -9.37 -17.64 -6.60
CA ILE A 82 -8.97 -18.75 -5.73
C ILE A 82 -9.02 -18.22 -4.30
N ALA A 83 -10.24 -18.08 -3.78
CA ALA A 83 -10.46 -18.21 -2.35
C ALA A 83 -10.43 -19.71 -2.06
N SER A 84 -9.23 -20.29 -1.97
CA SER A 84 -9.08 -21.55 -1.26
C SER A 84 -9.18 -21.22 0.22
N ASP A 85 -10.41 -21.17 0.70
CA ASP A 85 -10.69 -21.30 2.13
C ASP A 85 -10.12 -22.65 2.60
N LYS A 86 -9.46 -22.59 3.76
CA LYS A 86 -9.03 -23.70 4.64
C LYS A 86 -7.84 -24.56 4.21
N MET A 87 -6.79 -24.47 5.02
CA MET A 87 -6.36 -25.61 5.82
C MET A 87 -6.36 -25.20 7.29
#